data_AF-A0A9E3K5E7-F1
#
_entry.id   AF-A0A9E3K5E7-F1
#
_cell.length_a   1.000
_cell.length_b   1.000
_cell.length_c   1.000
_cell.angle_alpha   90.00
_cell.angle_beta   90.00
_cell.angle_gamma   90.00
#
_symmetry.space_group_name_H-M   'P 1'
#
loop_
_entity.id
_entity.type
_entity.pdbx_description
1 polymer ?
#
loop_
_entity_poly.entity_id
_entity_poly.type
_entity_poly.pdbx_seq_one_letter_code
_entity_poly.pdbx_strand_id
1 'polypeptide(L)'
;MSPSHRGDDARQDPALIKLVVKAHAARKALGRDGGKGLDEIAADHGVTRDYFRVLIRVSFLAPDITAAILEGRQAATLTRQMLARLPELPIGWDRQREALGFA
;
A
#
# COMPACT_ATOMS: atom_id res chain seq x y z
N MET A 1 -5.39 21.45 -24.63
CA MET A 1 -4.26 21.42 -23.68
C MET A 1 -4.42 20.15 -22.85
N SER A 2 -3.68 19.09 -23.19
CA SER A 2 -3.71 17.82 -22.46
C SER A 2 -2.35 17.66 -21.78
N PRO A 3 -2.26 17.51 -20.45
CA PRO A 3 -0.98 17.30 -19.82
C PRO A 3 -0.54 15.85 -20.05
N SER A 4 0.65 15.72 -20.63
CA SER A 4 1.36 14.46 -20.87
C SER A 4 1.52 13.64 -19.59
N HIS A 5 1.09 12.38 -19.60
CA HIS A 5 1.59 11.39 -18.65
C HIS A 5 3.01 10.99 -19.11
N ARG A 6 4.01 11.77 -18.70
CA ARG A 6 5.41 11.31 -18.73
C ARG A 6 5.55 10.26 -17.63
N GLY A 7 5.15 9.04 -17.96
CA GLY A 7 5.23 7.85 -17.09
C GLY A 7 6.19 6.79 -17.61
N ASP A 8 6.99 7.11 -18.63
CA ASP A 8 8.00 6.19 -19.16
C ASP A 8 9.33 6.44 -18.41
N ASP A 9 9.84 5.39 -17.76
CA ASP A 9 11.18 5.24 -17.15
C ASP A 9 11.46 5.74 -15.72
N ALA A 10 10.45 5.94 -14.88
CA ALA A 10 10.68 5.83 -13.44
C ALA A 10 10.30 4.43 -12.97
N ARG A 11 11.26 3.49 -13.02
CA ARG A 11 11.11 2.12 -12.52
C ARG A 11 10.59 2.07 -11.07
N GLN A 12 10.86 3.11 -10.28
CA GLN A 12 10.24 3.35 -8.97
C GLN A 12 9.01 4.28 -9.10
N ASP A 13 7.82 3.81 -8.71
CA ASP A 13 6.62 4.64 -8.57
C ASP A 13 6.62 5.32 -7.18
N PRO A 14 6.87 6.64 -7.07
CA PRO A 14 6.96 7.32 -5.77
C PRO A 14 5.62 7.32 -5.02
N ALA A 15 4.49 7.28 -5.72
CA ALA A 15 3.17 7.25 -5.10
C ALA A 15 2.90 5.88 -4.48
N LEU A 16 3.34 4.81 -5.14
CA LEU A 16 3.25 3.44 -4.61
C LEU A 16 4.21 3.24 -3.42
N ILE A 17 5.45 3.72 -3.51
CA ILE A 17 6.39 3.70 -2.39
C ILE A 17 5.80 4.45 -1.18
N LYS A 18 5.25 5.66 -1.40
CA LYS A 18 4.62 6.45 -0.33
C LYS A 18 3.43 5.72 0.29
N LEU A 19 2.66 4.95 -0.50
CA LEU A 19 1.57 4.12 0.02
C LEU A 19 2.10 3.05 0.97
N VAL A 20 3.14 2.30 0.57
CA VAL A 20 3.78 1.27 1.38
C VAL A 20 4.36 1.85 2.68
N VAL A 21 5.05 2.99 2.60
CA VAL A 21 5.59 3.68 3.80
C VAL A 21 4.46 4.05 4.77
N LYS A 22 3.37 4.66 4.28
CA LYS A 22 2.21 4.99 5.10
C LYS A 22 1.54 3.75 5.70
N ALA A 23 1.48 2.65 4.97
CA ALA A 23 0.93 1.39 5.42
C ALA A 23 1.72 0.82 6.60
N HIS A 24 3.04 0.76 6.50
CA HIS A 24 3.88 0.30 7.62
C HIS A 24 3.81 1.24 8.83
N ALA A 25 3.71 2.56 8.62
CA ALA A 25 3.50 3.52 9.70
C ALA A 25 2.16 3.30 10.43
N ALA A 26 1.07 3.07 9.67
CA ALA A 26 -0.25 2.77 10.22
C ALA A 26 -0.24 1.46 11.04
N ARG A 27 0.42 0.41 10.55
CA ARG A 27 0.57 -0.85 11.29
C ARG A 27 1.31 -0.67 12.62
N LYS A 28 2.35 0.16 12.62
CA LYS A 28 3.12 0.48 13.84
C LYS A 28 2.28 1.25 14.87
N ALA A 29 1.33 2.06 14.41
CA ALA A 29 0.43 2.82 15.27
C ALA A 29 -0.59 1.93 16.00
N LEU A 30 -1.12 0.89 15.34
CA LEU A 30 -1.98 -0.11 16.00
C LEU A 30 -1.30 -0.82 17.18
N GLY A 31 0.02 -1.01 17.12
CA GLY A 31 0.77 -1.61 18.23
C GLY A 31 1.07 -0.67 19.40
N ARG A 32 0.69 0.61 19.28
CA ARG A 32 1.07 1.70 20.22
C ARG A 32 -0.12 2.60 20.58
N ASP A 33 -1.33 2.18 20.26
CA ASP A 33 -2.53 3.00 20.31
C ASP A 33 -3.03 3.27 21.74
N GLY A 34 -2.54 2.52 22.73
CA GLY A 34 -2.86 2.74 24.14
C GLY A 34 -4.37 2.62 24.44
N GLY A 35 -5.11 1.86 23.62
CA GLY A 35 -6.57 1.72 23.72
C GLY A 35 -7.39 2.71 22.88
N LYS A 36 -6.76 3.56 22.06
CA LYS A 36 -7.46 4.43 21.11
C LYS A 36 -8.30 3.63 20.11
N GLY A 37 -9.44 4.19 19.73
CA GLY A 37 -10.26 3.65 18.65
C GLY A 37 -9.63 3.86 17.28
N LEU A 38 -10.04 3.06 16.29
CA LEU A 38 -9.53 3.16 14.92
C LEU A 38 -9.73 4.56 14.29
N ASP A 39 -10.82 5.24 14.64
CA ASP A 39 -11.13 6.59 14.16
C ASP A 39 -10.13 7.63 14.69
N GLU A 40 -9.73 7.51 15.96
CA GLU A 40 -8.74 8.39 16.59
C GLU A 40 -7.34 8.16 16.00
N ILE A 41 -6.95 6.89 15.81
CA ILE A 41 -5.67 6.55 15.19
C ILE A 41 -5.64 7.06 13.73
N ALA A 42 -6.75 6.93 12.99
CA ALA A 42 -6.84 7.46 11.64
C ALA A 42 -6.69 8.99 11.61
N ALA A 43 -7.35 9.69 12.55
CA ALA A 43 -7.24 11.14 12.71
C ALA A 43 -5.81 11.59 13.05
N ASP A 44 -5.11 10.89 13.95
CA ASP A 44 -3.70 11.14 14.28
C ASP A 44 -2.77 11.01 13.05
N HIS A 45 -3.16 10.16 12.09
CA HIS A 45 -2.46 9.98 10.81
C HIS A 45 -2.94 10.90 9.69
N GLY A 46 -3.89 11.80 9.97
CA GLY A 46 -4.45 12.76 9.00
C GLY A 46 -5.23 12.10 7.86
N VAL A 47 -5.86 10.95 8.11
CA VAL A 47 -6.61 10.19 7.09
C VAL A 47 -7.99 9.77 7.61
N THR A 48 -8.88 9.42 6.69
CA THR A 48 -10.18 8.85 7.07
C THR A 48 -10.01 7.42 7.60
N ARG A 49 -10.96 6.96 8.42
CA ARG A 49 -11.00 5.57 8.91
C ARG A 49 -10.93 4.56 7.78
N ASP A 50 -11.67 4.78 6.69
CA ASP A 50 -11.70 3.86 5.55
C ASP A 50 -10.36 3.80 4.82
N TYR A 51 -9.72 4.96 4.62
CA TYR A 51 -8.37 4.96 4.05
C TYR A 51 -7.34 4.35 5.00
N PHE A 52 -7.51 4.53 6.32
CA PHE A 52 -6.67 3.88 7.31
C PHE A 52 -6.78 2.34 7.24
N ARG A 53 -7.99 1.79 7.05
CA ARG A 53 -8.19 0.35 6.79
C ARG A 53 -7.45 -0.13 5.55
N VAL A 54 -7.42 0.67 4.48
CA VAL A 54 -6.61 0.38 3.28
C VAL A 54 -5.12 0.32 3.64
N LEU A 55 -4.62 1.29 4.42
CA LEU A 55 -3.23 1.31 4.87
C LEU A 55 -2.88 0.07 5.71
N ILE A 56 -3.75 -0.32 6.63
CA ILE A 56 -3.56 -1.54 7.44
C ILE A 56 -3.51 -2.77 6.53
N ARG A 57 -4.44 -2.92 5.58
CA ARG A 57 -4.42 -4.05 4.64
C ARG A 57 -3.12 -4.11 3.83
N VAL A 58 -2.68 -2.99 3.26
CA VAL A 58 -1.44 -2.91 2.47
C VAL A 58 -0.19 -3.22 3.30
N SER A 59 -0.23 -2.97 4.61
CA SER A 59 0.91 -3.22 5.51
C SER A 59 1.23 -4.71 5.73
N PHE A 60 0.36 -5.59 5.23
CA PHE A 60 0.51 -7.05 5.26
C PHE A 60 0.85 -7.64 3.89
N LEU A 61 1.31 -6.81 2.95
CA LEU A 61 1.90 -7.30 1.70
C LEU A 61 3.04 -8.29 1.97
N ALA A 62 3.16 -9.29 1.09
CA ALA A 62 4.26 -10.23 1.09
C ALA A 62 5.60 -9.47 1.00
N PRO A 63 6.62 -9.85 1.80
CA PRO A 63 7.87 -9.09 1.88
C PRO A 63 8.58 -8.88 0.53
N ASP A 64 8.53 -9.87 -0.34
CA ASP A 64 9.09 -9.83 -1.70
C ASP A 64 8.37 -8.86 -2.62
N ILE A 65 7.05 -8.69 -2.47
CA ILE A 65 6.27 -7.69 -3.20
C ILE A 65 6.62 -6.29 -2.70
N THR A 66 6.71 -6.09 -1.38
CA THR A 66 7.17 -4.83 -0.80
C THR A 66 8.58 -4.49 -1.27
N ALA A 67 9.50 -5.45 -1.28
CA ALA A 67 10.86 -5.27 -1.79
C ALA A 67 10.85 -4.86 -3.26
N ALA A 68 10.10 -5.57 -4.11
CA ALA A 68 9.96 -5.23 -5.51
C ALA A 68 9.45 -3.80 -5.73
N ILE A 69 8.46 -3.34 -4.95
CA ILE A 69 7.97 -1.95 -5.00
C ILE A 69 9.08 -0.95 -4.67
N LEU A 70 9.82 -1.19 -3.58
CA LEU A 70 10.87 -0.28 -3.12
C LEU A 70 12.05 -0.24 -4.10
N GLU A 71 12.36 -1.37 -4.71
CA GLU A 71 13.47 -1.52 -5.64
C GLU A 71 13.08 -1.18 -7.08
N GLY A 72 11.81 -0.88 -7.34
CA GLY A 72 11.28 -0.59 -8.67
C GLY A 72 11.06 -1.82 -9.55
N ARG A 73 11.11 -3.03 -9.01
CA ARG A 73 10.88 -4.27 -9.77
C ARG A 73 9.41 -4.67 -9.85
N GLN A 74 8.48 -3.83 -9.37
CA GLN A 74 7.06 -4.11 -9.51
C GLN A 74 6.60 -4.13 -10.98
N ALA A 75 5.58 -4.94 -11.29
CA ALA A 75 4.91 -4.87 -12.58
C ALA A 75 4.27 -3.49 -12.80
N ALA A 76 4.23 -2.99 -14.04
CA ALA A 76 3.63 -1.69 -14.37
C ALA A 76 2.12 -1.62 -14.05
N THR A 77 1.45 -2.79 -13.98
CA THR A 77 0.05 -2.91 -13.58
C THR A 77 -0.15 -2.71 -12.06
N LEU A 78 0.88 -2.95 -11.25
CA LEU A 78 0.85 -2.75 -9.80
C LEU A 78 1.02 -1.26 -9.48
N THR A 79 -0.10 -0.53 -9.49
CA THR A 79 -0.13 0.90 -9.18
C THR A 79 -0.69 1.17 -7.79
N ARG A 80 -0.42 2.37 -7.24
CA ARG A 80 -1.06 2.83 -6.00
C ARG A 80 -2.58 2.69 -6.04
N GLN A 81 -3.21 3.07 -7.16
CA GLN A 81 -4.67 3.08 -7.28
C GLN A 81 -5.23 1.66 -7.31
N MET A 82 -4.59 0.75 -8.05
CA MET A 82 -4.95 -0.67 -8.08
C MET A 82 -4.89 -1.27 -6.67
N LEU A 83 -3.77 -1.09 -5.96
CA LEU A 83 -3.59 -1.66 -4.63
C LEU A 83 -4.52 -1.04 -3.58
N ALA A 84 -4.76 0.27 -3.63
CA ALA A 84 -5.67 0.95 -2.70
C ALA A 84 -7.15 0.57 -2.91
N ARG A 85 -7.55 0.31 -4.16
CA ARG A 85 -8.92 -0.06 -4.53
C ARG A 85 -9.19 -1.56 -4.52
N LEU A 86 -8.15 -2.38 -4.35
CA LEU A 86 -8.31 -3.82 -4.27
C LEU A 86 -9.31 -4.16 -3.13
N PRO A 87 -10.48 -4.74 -3.45
CA PRO A 87 -11.55 -4.94 -2.48
C PRO A 87 -11.11 -5.89 -1.37
N GLU A 88 -10.34 -6.91 -1.72
CA GLU A 88 -9.73 -7.85 -0.80
C GLU A 88 -8.28 -8.11 -1.21
N LEU A 89 -7.35 -7.98 -0.27
CA LEU A 89 -5.99 -8.48 -0.40
C LEU A 89 -5.94 -9.79 0.38
N PRO A 90 -5.66 -10.94 -0.25
CA PRO A 90 -5.60 -12.22 0.45
C PRO A 90 -4.64 -12.16 1.64
N ILE A 91 -5.00 -12.77 2.76
CA ILE A 91 -4.13 -12.79 3.95
C ILE A 91 -2.88 -13.67 3.76
N GLY A 92 -3.01 -14.75 2.99
CA GLY A 92 -1.90 -15.66 2.68
C GLY A 92 -1.01 -15.09 1.57
N TRP A 93 0.29 -15.05 1.81
CA TRP A 93 1.25 -14.46 0.87
C TRP A 93 1.28 -15.16 -0.50
N ASP A 94 1.10 -16.48 -0.56
CA ASP A 94 1.07 -17.18 -1.86
C ASP A 94 -0.08 -16.69 -2.74
N ARG A 95 -1.26 -16.50 -2.15
CA ARG A 95 -2.42 -15.92 -2.85
C ARG A 95 -2.21 -14.45 -3.20
N GLN A 96 -1.46 -13.70 -2.39
CA GLN A 96 -1.09 -12.32 -2.77
C GLN A 96 -0.18 -12.32 -4.00
N ARG A 97 0.79 -13.25 -4.07
CA ARG A 97 1.68 -13.37 -5.22
C ARG A 97 0.90 -13.70 -6.48
N GLU A 98 0.01 -14.68 -6.42
CA GLU A 98 -0.89 -15.00 -7.53
C GLU A 98 -1.73 -13.78 -7.97
N ALA A 99 -2.39 -13.11 -7.02
CA ALA A 99 -3.27 -11.98 -7.30
C ALA A 99 -2.53 -10.75 -7.85
N LEU A 100 -1.24 -10.62 -7.58
CA LEU A 100 -0.41 -9.46 -7.94
C LEU A 100 0.63 -9.77 -9.03
N GLY A 101 0.65 -11.00 -9.56
CA GLY A 101 1.54 -11.41 -10.66
C GLY A 101 3.00 -11.68 -10.25
N PHE A 102 3.21 -12.21 -9.04
CA PHE A 102 4.52 -12.59 -8.49
C PHE A 102 4.71 -14.12 -8.36
N ALA A 103 3.75 -14.91 -8.85
CA ALA A 103 3.79 -16.37 -8.89
C ALA A 103 4.13 -16.88 -10.30
#